data_AF-A0A0L6U0Z8-F1
#
_entry.id   AF-A0A0L6U0Z8-F1
#
_cell.length_a   1.000
_cell.length_b   1.000
_cell.length_c   1.000
_cell.angle_alpha   90.00
_cell.angle_beta   90.00
_cell.angle_gamma   90.00
#
_symmetry.space_group_name_H-M   'P 1'
#
loop_
_entity.id
_entity.type
_entity.pdbx_description
1 polymer ?
#
loop_
_entity_poly.entity_id
_entity_poly.type
_entity_poly.pdbx_seq_one_letter_code
_entity_poly.pdbx_strand_id
1 'polypeptide(L)'
;MHKRNYGALSSRDHLLQLVDKEVIIKILDAFTTVTGMTANIVDVEGHSIFSRRDAQKNCKFCHMIWKMEKEKGIHRCVGSYARAGKQAAIFDEPYIFRCPAGLIEWAAPIIIDGKNLGTIICGQVLMWEPEEFFWIELEEMNSCLTDDFKELFKAAKELQVVSGDKVQSAASLLYLIANYIVRAGWESIHHKKELELQQFLLNEEIQTRKNLEEKLNSQSLNFFLEKEKALIGKIKLNDLKQCRQIFKVMVSDIFSESHGKIQIIKGRIFELVVVMSRASVETGVDPEKSIRLNANFMQELNNAYSIIEINMAASSILELYLEEIRNQSKLKNRITIEGLKGFIRNNYQKNMTLEEIADSVYLSPFYVSHIFKESQNMTVMEYMTKVKLDEAKKMLHNPRFKIEEIASNLGYTDGSYFSKVFRRNEGMTPTQFRHSL
;
A
#
# COMPACT_ATOMS: atom_id res chain seq x y z
N MET A 1 -5.30 -2.30 -26.32
CA MET A 1 -5.41 -2.97 -27.64
C MET A 1 -4.11 -2.82 -28.41
N HIS A 2 -3.19 -3.78 -28.29
CA HIS A 2 -2.05 -3.94 -29.21
C HIS A 2 -1.96 -5.43 -29.54
N LYS A 3 -2.61 -5.83 -30.65
CA LYS A 3 -2.39 -7.14 -31.26
C LYS A 3 -0.99 -7.11 -31.89
N ARG A 4 0.02 -7.61 -31.18
CA ARG A 4 1.28 -8.02 -31.81
C ARG A 4 0.97 -9.25 -32.66
N ASN A 5 1.15 -9.13 -33.97
CA ASN A 5 1.20 -10.25 -34.90
C ASN A 5 2.34 -11.19 -34.47
N TYR A 6 2.02 -12.24 -33.73
CA TYR A 6 2.89 -13.42 -33.66
C TYR A 6 2.78 -14.09 -35.03
N GLY A 7 3.83 -13.99 -35.85
CA GLY A 7 3.96 -14.84 -37.03
C GLY A 7 3.79 -16.29 -36.58
N ALA A 8 2.95 -17.05 -37.30
CA ALA A 8 2.73 -18.45 -36.99
C ALA A 8 4.09 -19.16 -36.97
N LEU A 9 4.55 -19.58 -35.78
CA LEU A 9 5.74 -20.40 -35.63
C LEU A 9 5.55 -21.65 -36.48
N SER A 10 6.58 -22.05 -37.22
CA SER A 10 6.55 -23.32 -37.95
C SER A 10 6.36 -24.47 -36.95
N SER A 11 5.72 -25.58 -37.37
CA SER A 11 5.53 -26.75 -36.48
C SER A 11 6.86 -27.24 -35.88
N ARG A 12 7.95 -27.08 -36.64
CA ARG A 12 9.33 -27.33 -36.21
C ARG A 12 9.74 -26.43 -35.03
N ASP A 13 9.54 -25.13 -35.13
CA ASP A 13 9.92 -24.19 -34.07
C ASP A 13 9.09 -24.42 -32.81
N HIS A 14 7.83 -24.80 -32.98
CA HIS A 14 6.93 -25.13 -31.87
C HIS A 14 7.42 -26.38 -31.11
N LEU A 15 7.78 -27.45 -31.83
CA LEU A 15 8.29 -28.69 -31.24
C LEU A 15 9.61 -28.45 -30.47
N LEU A 16 10.53 -27.68 -31.05
CA LEU A 16 11.83 -27.37 -30.42
C LEU A 16 11.74 -26.41 -29.23
N GLN A 17 10.63 -25.68 -29.08
CA GLN A 17 10.36 -24.87 -27.88
C GLN A 17 9.86 -25.71 -26.71
N LEU A 18 9.23 -26.85 -26.99
CA LEU A 18 8.57 -27.68 -26.00
C LEU A 18 9.47 -28.71 -25.37
N VAL A 19 10.44 -29.21 -26.14
CA VAL A 19 11.37 -30.23 -25.67
C VAL A 19 12.77 -29.89 -26.15
N ASP A 20 13.74 -30.04 -25.25
CA ASP A 20 15.15 -29.90 -25.57
C ASP A 20 15.54 -30.92 -26.66
N LYS A 21 16.04 -30.39 -27.78
CA LYS A 21 16.54 -31.17 -28.92
C LYS A 21 17.54 -32.24 -28.47
N GLU A 22 18.41 -31.96 -27.50
CA GLU A 22 19.42 -32.91 -27.03
C GLU A 22 18.81 -34.11 -26.32
N VAL A 23 17.74 -33.88 -25.54
CA VAL A 23 17.02 -34.95 -24.83
C VAL A 23 16.36 -35.89 -25.83
N ILE A 24 15.70 -35.33 -26.84
CA ILE A 24 15.09 -36.12 -27.91
C ILE A 24 16.14 -36.95 -28.65
N ILE A 25 17.27 -36.34 -29.04
CA ILE A 25 18.37 -37.06 -29.71
C ILE A 25 18.83 -38.24 -28.86
N LYS A 26 19.10 -38.03 -27.56
CA LYS A 26 19.54 -39.09 -26.65
C LYS A 26 18.56 -40.26 -26.57
N ILE A 27 17.25 -39.98 -26.59
CA ILE A 27 16.21 -41.02 -26.55
C ILE A 27 16.19 -41.82 -27.84
N LEU A 28 16.19 -41.15 -28.99
CA LEU A 28 16.20 -41.83 -30.28
C LEU A 28 17.50 -42.63 -30.48
N ASP A 29 18.62 -42.10 -30.00
CA ASP A 29 19.90 -42.79 -30.01
C ASP A 29 19.91 -44.04 -29.12
N ALA A 30 19.38 -43.94 -27.90
CA ALA A 30 19.25 -45.07 -27.00
C ALA A 30 18.32 -46.13 -27.59
N PHE A 31 17.16 -45.70 -28.13
CA PHE A 31 16.22 -46.59 -28.81
C PHE A 31 16.87 -47.31 -30.00
N THR A 32 17.57 -46.57 -30.87
CA THR A 32 18.27 -47.13 -32.03
C THR A 32 19.34 -48.13 -31.60
N THR A 33 20.09 -47.81 -30.54
CA THR A 33 21.16 -48.67 -30.02
C THR A 33 20.62 -49.98 -29.44
N VAL A 34 19.48 -49.95 -28.74
CA VAL A 34 18.86 -51.13 -28.12
C VAL A 34 18.14 -52.00 -29.14
N THR A 35 17.44 -51.38 -30.10
CA THR A 35 16.55 -52.09 -31.01
C THR A 35 17.19 -52.48 -32.34
N GLY A 36 18.28 -51.80 -32.72
CA GLY A 36 18.86 -51.86 -34.06
C GLY A 36 18.06 -51.09 -35.11
N MET A 37 16.93 -50.48 -34.74
CA MET A 37 15.99 -49.85 -35.66
C MET A 37 16.22 -48.35 -35.67
N THR A 38 16.39 -47.79 -36.86
CA THR A 38 16.63 -46.36 -37.03
C THR A 38 15.38 -45.57 -36.62
N ALA A 39 15.58 -44.43 -35.96
CA ALA A 39 14.52 -43.48 -35.67
C ALA A 39 14.93 -42.05 -36.05
N ASN A 40 13.99 -41.29 -36.58
CA ASN A 40 14.15 -39.91 -37.03
C ASN A 40 12.88 -39.12 -36.70
N ILE A 41 12.98 -37.82 -36.46
CA ILE A 41 11.81 -36.95 -36.36
C ILE A 41 11.73 -36.07 -37.59
N VAL A 42 10.52 -35.99 -38.12
CA VAL A 42 10.15 -35.12 -39.23
C VAL A 42 9.10 -34.10 -38.79
N ASP A 43 9.10 -32.95 -39.45
CA ASP A 43 7.98 -32.01 -39.37
C ASP A 43 6.74 -32.56 -40.10
N VAL A 44 5.65 -31.80 -40.08
CA VAL A 44 4.37 -32.17 -40.72
C VAL A 44 4.46 -32.29 -42.25
N GLU A 45 5.53 -31.77 -42.85
CA GLU A 45 5.81 -31.86 -44.29
C GLU A 45 6.78 -33.02 -44.62
N GLY A 46 7.21 -33.79 -43.61
CA GLY A 46 8.09 -34.94 -43.78
C GLY A 46 9.58 -34.60 -43.82
N HIS A 47 9.97 -33.36 -43.56
CA HIS A 47 11.38 -32.97 -43.52
C HIS A 47 11.97 -33.26 -42.15
N SER A 48 13.18 -33.86 -42.11
CA SER A 48 13.85 -34.14 -40.84
C SER A 48 14.15 -32.85 -40.07
N ILE A 49 13.84 -32.85 -38.77
CA ILE A 49 14.18 -31.74 -37.87
C ILE A 49 15.64 -31.79 -37.40
N PHE A 50 16.30 -32.94 -37.59
CA PHE A 50 17.70 -33.15 -37.23
C PHE A 50 18.64 -32.66 -38.31
N SER A 51 19.80 -32.16 -37.89
CA SER A 51 20.86 -31.80 -38.84
C SER A 51 21.47 -33.07 -39.44
N ARG A 52 22.16 -32.94 -40.58
CA ARG A 52 22.88 -34.08 -41.21
C ARG A 52 23.93 -34.74 -40.29
N ARG A 53 24.36 -34.08 -39.21
CA ARG A 53 25.29 -34.64 -38.22
C ARG A 53 24.56 -35.42 -37.12
N ASP A 54 23.32 -35.04 -36.82
CA ASP A 54 22.48 -35.66 -35.77
C ASP A 54 21.66 -36.83 -36.33
N ALA A 55 21.40 -36.85 -37.65
CA ALA A 55 20.63 -37.90 -38.33
C ALA A 55 21.44 -39.20 -38.60
N GLN A 56 22.57 -39.44 -37.95
CA GLN A 56 23.59 -40.39 -38.42
C GLN A 56 23.55 -41.80 -37.83
N LYS A 57 22.37 -42.39 -37.69
CA LYS A 57 22.24 -43.86 -37.58
C LYS A 57 21.22 -44.41 -38.57
N ASN A 58 21.19 -43.86 -39.78
CA ASN A 58 20.42 -44.44 -40.88
C ASN A 58 21.13 -45.67 -41.42
N CYS A 59 20.37 -46.72 -41.74
CA CYS A 59 20.93 -47.89 -42.39
C CYS A 59 21.54 -47.53 -43.77
N LYS A 60 22.52 -48.32 -44.18
CA LYS A 60 23.29 -48.11 -45.42
C LYS A 60 22.39 -48.04 -46.66
N PHE A 61 21.34 -48.86 -46.68
CA PHE A 61 20.33 -48.88 -47.73
C PHE A 61 19.61 -47.53 -47.90
N CYS A 62 19.08 -46.96 -46.82
CA CYS A 62 18.38 -45.66 -46.88
C CYS A 62 19.32 -44.52 -47.28
N HIS A 63 20.59 -44.58 -46.88
CA HIS A 63 21.59 -43.60 -47.33
C HIS A 63 21.77 -43.62 -48.85
N MET A 64 21.81 -44.82 -49.45
CA MET A 64 21.91 -44.97 -50.89
C MET A 64 20.67 -44.44 -51.61
N ILE A 65 19.47 -44.79 -51.12
CA ILE A 65 18.20 -44.28 -51.67
C ILE A 65 18.17 -42.75 -51.64
N TRP A 66 18.47 -42.11 -50.52
CA TRP A 66 18.45 -40.65 -50.43
C TRP A 66 19.47 -39.97 -51.33
N LYS A 67 20.65 -40.58 -51.50
CA LYS A 67 21.66 -40.07 -52.43
C LYS A 67 21.12 -40.08 -53.87
N MET A 68 20.55 -41.20 -54.31
CA MET A 68 19.97 -41.33 -55.66
C MET A 68 18.76 -40.42 -55.86
N GLU A 69 17.87 -40.31 -54.87
CA GLU A 69 16.72 -39.38 -54.89
C GLU A 69 17.18 -37.95 -55.09
N LYS A 70 18.22 -37.53 -54.35
CA LYS A 70 18.81 -36.21 -54.47
C LYS A 70 19.43 -35.97 -55.85
N GLU A 71 20.15 -36.95 -56.40
CA GLU A 71 20.76 -36.86 -57.73
C GLU A 71 19.70 -36.70 -58.83
N LYS A 72 18.53 -37.31 -58.68
CA LYS A 72 17.40 -37.21 -59.62
C LYS A 72 16.44 -36.06 -59.33
N GLY A 73 16.62 -35.32 -58.24
CA GLY A 73 15.69 -34.25 -57.83
C GLY A 73 14.30 -34.77 -57.42
N ILE A 74 14.22 -36.01 -56.93
CA ILE A 74 12.98 -36.65 -56.47
C ILE A 74 13.01 -36.71 -54.93
N HIS A 75 11.85 -36.66 -54.27
CA HIS A 75 11.74 -36.65 -52.80
C HIS A 75 10.68 -37.63 -52.29
N ARG A 76 10.77 -38.93 -52.64
CA ARG A 76 9.71 -39.90 -52.32
C ARG A 76 9.69 -40.21 -50.83
N CYS A 77 10.85 -40.28 -50.17
CA CYS A 77 10.92 -40.49 -48.72
C CYS A 77 10.20 -39.39 -47.93
N VAL A 78 10.50 -38.11 -48.24
CA VAL A 78 9.84 -36.95 -47.59
C VAL A 78 8.33 -37.00 -47.76
N GLY A 79 7.87 -37.21 -48.99
CA GLY A 79 6.43 -37.32 -49.27
C GLY A 79 5.77 -38.51 -48.57
N SER A 80 6.48 -39.63 -48.42
CA SER A 80 5.99 -40.79 -47.67
C SER A 80 5.86 -40.49 -46.18
N TYR A 81 6.86 -39.84 -45.59
CA TYR A 81 6.85 -39.46 -44.18
C TYR A 81 5.73 -38.48 -43.86
N ALA A 82 5.50 -37.48 -44.71
CA ALA A 82 4.39 -36.53 -44.55
C ALA A 82 3.03 -37.25 -44.57
N ARG A 83 2.82 -38.16 -45.53
CA ARG A 83 1.57 -38.94 -45.63
C ARG A 83 1.38 -39.87 -44.42
N ALA A 84 2.41 -40.63 -44.07
CA ALA A 84 2.36 -41.55 -42.93
C ALA A 84 2.12 -40.81 -41.61
N GLY A 85 2.82 -39.70 -41.38
CA GLY A 85 2.60 -38.85 -40.21
C GLY A 85 1.20 -38.26 -40.14
N LYS A 86 0.63 -37.87 -41.30
CA LYS A 86 -0.77 -37.42 -41.37
C LYS A 86 -1.75 -38.54 -41.01
N GLN A 87 -1.57 -39.75 -41.53
CA GLN A 87 -2.42 -40.90 -41.19
C GLN A 87 -2.31 -41.24 -39.71
N ALA A 88 -1.08 -41.35 -39.19
CA ALA A 88 -0.82 -41.61 -37.79
C ALA A 88 -1.52 -40.57 -36.89
N ALA A 89 -1.42 -39.29 -37.23
CA ALA A 89 -2.07 -38.24 -36.47
C ALA A 89 -3.60 -38.23 -36.55
N ILE A 90 -4.19 -38.71 -37.66
CA ILE A 90 -5.64 -38.90 -37.78
C ILE A 90 -6.12 -40.02 -36.85
N PHE A 91 -5.37 -41.11 -36.79
CA PHE A 91 -5.70 -42.26 -35.94
C PHE A 91 -5.29 -42.08 -34.47
N ASP A 92 -4.43 -41.09 -34.19
CA ASP A 92 -3.80 -40.88 -32.87
C ASP A 92 -3.09 -42.14 -32.34
N GLU A 93 -2.48 -42.89 -33.26
CA GLU A 93 -1.76 -44.13 -32.97
C GLU A 93 -0.61 -44.31 -33.98
N PRO A 94 0.37 -45.18 -33.69
CA PRO A 94 1.41 -45.49 -34.65
C PRO A 94 0.85 -46.10 -35.94
N TYR A 95 1.22 -45.53 -37.08
CA TYR A 95 0.81 -46.01 -38.40
C TYR A 95 1.96 -46.77 -39.06
N ILE A 96 1.82 -48.09 -39.21
CA ILE A 96 2.79 -48.95 -39.89
C ILE A 96 2.54 -48.90 -41.40
N PHE A 97 3.59 -48.71 -42.19
CA PHE A 97 3.49 -48.58 -43.65
C PHE A 97 4.72 -49.16 -44.37
N ARG A 98 4.54 -49.47 -45.65
CA ARG A 98 5.65 -49.81 -46.56
C ARG A 98 6.13 -48.54 -47.25
N CYS A 99 7.42 -48.22 -47.13
CA CYS A 99 7.99 -47.03 -47.73
C CYS A 99 8.20 -47.21 -49.25
N PRO A 100 8.42 -46.13 -50.03
CA PRO A 100 8.59 -46.21 -51.49
C PRO A 100 9.81 -47.01 -51.95
N ALA A 101 10.76 -47.28 -51.06
CA ALA A 101 11.92 -48.13 -51.33
C ALA A 101 11.68 -49.61 -50.97
N GLY A 102 10.52 -49.95 -50.43
CA GLY A 102 10.08 -51.32 -50.16
C GLY A 102 10.20 -51.79 -48.72
N LEU A 103 10.75 -50.97 -47.81
CA LEU A 103 10.97 -51.34 -46.40
C LEU A 103 9.74 -51.08 -45.53
N ILE A 104 9.67 -51.76 -44.38
CA ILE A 104 8.65 -51.50 -43.37
C ILE A 104 9.14 -50.41 -42.43
N GLU A 105 8.27 -49.43 -42.22
CA GLU A 105 8.44 -48.28 -41.36
C GLU A 105 7.15 -48.01 -40.59
N TRP A 106 7.22 -47.18 -39.56
CA TRP A 106 6.05 -46.67 -38.89
C TRP A 106 6.23 -45.22 -38.49
N ALA A 107 5.11 -44.53 -38.45
CA ALA A 107 4.98 -43.14 -38.05
C ALA A 107 4.30 -43.07 -36.69
N ALA A 108 4.99 -42.58 -35.68
CA ALA A 108 4.42 -42.24 -34.38
C ALA A 108 4.20 -40.72 -34.30
N PRO A 109 2.95 -40.24 -34.21
CA PRO A 109 2.66 -38.82 -34.24
C PRO A 109 2.98 -38.17 -32.89
N ILE A 110 3.46 -36.93 -32.93
CA ILE A 110 3.68 -36.09 -31.74
C ILE A 110 2.55 -35.07 -31.68
N ILE A 111 1.63 -35.25 -30.73
CA ILE A 111 0.39 -34.47 -30.66
C ILE A 111 0.27 -33.73 -29.32
N ILE A 112 -0.08 -32.44 -29.39
CA ILE A 112 -0.47 -31.62 -28.23
C ILE A 112 -1.76 -30.89 -28.54
N ASP A 113 -2.72 -30.94 -27.62
CA ASP A 113 -4.03 -30.30 -27.76
C ASP A 113 -4.71 -30.59 -29.12
N GLY A 114 -4.59 -31.84 -29.58
CA GLY A 114 -5.14 -32.31 -30.86
C GLY A 114 -4.41 -31.81 -32.11
N LYS A 115 -3.26 -31.14 -31.98
CA LYS A 115 -2.43 -30.68 -33.10
C LYS A 115 -1.19 -31.54 -33.28
N ASN A 116 -0.99 -32.03 -34.50
CA ASN A 116 0.25 -32.72 -34.90
C ASN A 116 1.39 -31.71 -35.04
N LEU A 117 2.42 -31.85 -34.22
CA LEU A 117 3.62 -31.00 -34.24
C LEU A 117 4.75 -31.60 -35.09
N GLY A 118 4.70 -32.90 -35.35
CA GLY A 118 5.73 -33.66 -36.04
C GLY A 118 5.52 -35.15 -35.87
N THR A 119 6.38 -35.95 -36.48
CA THR A 119 6.23 -37.41 -36.49
C THR A 119 7.58 -38.07 -36.30
N ILE A 120 7.64 -39.06 -35.42
CA ILE A 120 8.77 -39.96 -35.35
C ILE A 120 8.58 -41.03 -36.41
N ILE A 121 9.49 -41.07 -37.36
CA ILE A 121 9.62 -42.14 -38.34
C ILE A 121 10.63 -43.13 -37.81
N CYS A 122 10.24 -44.40 -37.75
CA CYS A 122 11.11 -45.45 -37.27
C CYS A 122 10.92 -46.73 -38.10
N GLY A 123 11.93 -47.57 -38.13
CA GLY A 123 11.89 -48.86 -38.81
C GLY A 123 13.12 -49.05 -39.69
N GLN A 124 12.91 -49.03 -41.00
CA GLN A 124 13.91 -49.39 -42.00
C GLN A 124 14.32 -50.86 -41.87
N VAL A 125 13.30 -51.72 -41.71
CA VAL A 125 13.44 -53.16 -41.46
C VAL A 125 12.67 -53.98 -42.49
N LEU A 126 12.99 -55.26 -42.54
CA LEU A 126 12.19 -56.28 -43.21
C LEU A 126 11.33 -56.99 -42.17
N MET A 127 10.13 -57.41 -42.55
CA MET A 127 9.27 -58.23 -41.66
C MET A 127 9.43 -59.74 -41.88
N TRP A 128 10.03 -60.11 -43.01
CA TRP A 128 10.27 -61.49 -43.42
C TRP A 128 11.64 -61.56 -44.11
N GLU A 129 12.23 -62.76 -44.14
CA GLU A 129 13.45 -63.00 -44.89
C GLU A 129 13.21 -62.73 -46.40
N PRO A 130 14.15 -62.08 -47.10
CA PRO A 130 13.94 -61.68 -48.49
C PRO A 130 14.03 -62.89 -49.44
N GLU A 131 12.88 -63.30 -49.97
CA GLU A 131 12.74 -64.36 -50.98
C GLU A 131 12.90 -63.81 -52.42
N GLU A 132 12.87 -64.68 -53.43
CA GLU A 132 13.08 -64.30 -54.85
C GLU A 132 12.18 -63.14 -55.30
N PHE A 133 10.90 -63.17 -54.88
CA PHE A 133 9.91 -62.14 -55.22
C PHE A 133 10.22 -60.77 -54.61
N PHE A 134 10.86 -60.73 -53.42
CA PHE A 134 11.24 -59.48 -52.78
C PHE A 134 12.25 -58.69 -53.63
N TRP A 135 13.20 -59.39 -54.27
CA TRP A 135 14.20 -58.74 -55.11
C TRP A 135 13.60 -58.11 -56.36
N ILE A 136 12.62 -58.79 -56.99
CA ILE A 136 11.87 -58.27 -58.14
C ILE A 136 11.10 -57.01 -57.73
N GLU A 137 10.35 -57.05 -56.62
CA GLU A 137 9.63 -55.88 -56.14
C GLU A 137 10.57 -54.71 -55.79
N LEU A 138 11.75 -54.99 -55.22
CA LEU A 138 12.72 -53.97 -54.87
C LEU A 138 13.25 -53.25 -56.12
N GLU A 139 13.53 -54.00 -57.20
CA GLU A 139 13.91 -53.42 -58.50
C GLU A 139 12.78 -52.56 -59.06
N GLU A 140 11.56 -53.10 -59.12
CA GLU A 140 10.40 -52.37 -59.65
C GLU A 140 10.16 -51.05 -58.90
N MET A 141 10.16 -51.10 -57.56
CA MET A 141 9.94 -49.93 -56.70
C MET A 141 11.04 -48.88 -56.81
N ASN A 142 12.25 -49.25 -57.23
CA ASN A 142 13.41 -48.36 -57.28
C ASN A 142 13.99 -48.15 -58.69
N SER A 143 13.33 -48.66 -59.74
CA SER A 143 13.65 -48.47 -61.16
C SER A 143 13.75 -46.99 -61.57
N CYS A 144 12.94 -46.13 -60.94
CA CYS A 144 13.03 -44.69 -61.16
C CYS A 144 14.31 -44.07 -60.59
N LEU A 145 15.10 -44.77 -59.76
CA LEU A 145 16.32 -44.28 -59.11
C LEU A 145 17.61 -44.83 -59.73
N THR A 146 17.66 -46.08 -60.15
CA THR A 146 18.87 -46.71 -60.72
C THR A 146 18.50 -47.86 -61.64
N ASP A 147 19.37 -48.14 -62.61
CA ASP A 147 19.31 -49.36 -63.43
C ASP A 147 20.37 -50.40 -62.98
N ASP A 148 21.26 -50.03 -62.04
CA ASP A 148 22.21 -50.94 -61.39
C ASP A 148 21.84 -51.13 -59.91
N PHE A 149 21.41 -52.34 -59.58
CA PHE A 149 20.90 -52.72 -58.27
C PHE A 149 21.92 -53.48 -57.40
N LYS A 150 23.13 -53.77 -57.90
CA LYS A 150 24.08 -54.67 -57.20
C LYS A 150 24.40 -54.21 -55.78
N GLU A 151 24.77 -52.94 -55.62
CA GLU A 151 25.09 -52.38 -54.30
C GLU A 151 23.84 -52.21 -53.44
N LEU A 152 22.68 -51.94 -54.05
CA LEU A 152 21.42 -51.78 -53.32
C LEU A 152 20.95 -53.11 -52.73
N PHE A 153 21.07 -54.20 -53.49
CA PHE A 153 20.84 -55.56 -53.01
C PHE A 153 21.79 -55.95 -51.89
N LYS A 154 23.07 -55.62 -52.02
CA LYS A 154 24.05 -55.86 -50.96
C LYS A 154 23.67 -55.13 -49.67
N ALA A 155 23.27 -53.87 -49.76
CA ALA A 155 22.82 -53.08 -48.61
C ALA A 155 21.49 -53.62 -48.04
N ALA A 156 20.57 -54.12 -48.88
CA ALA A 156 19.30 -54.70 -48.44
C ALA A 156 19.50 -56.01 -47.66
N LYS A 157 20.50 -56.82 -48.00
CA LYS A 157 20.87 -58.03 -47.25
C LYS A 157 21.40 -57.74 -45.84
N GLU A 158 21.87 -56.53 -45.58
CA GLU A 158 22.34 -56.08 -44.26
C GLU A 158 21.17 -55.59 -43.37
N LEU A 159 19.93 -55.55 -43.89
CA LEU A 159 18.76 -55.08 -43.14
C LEU A 159 18.29 -56.09 -42.10
N GLN A 160 17.84 -55.59 -40.96
CA GLN A 160 17.30 -56.41 -39.88
C GLN A 160 15.91 -56.95 -40.26
N VAL A 161 15.69 -58.25 -40.00
CA VAL A 161 14.37 -58.89 -40.08
C VAL A 161 13.70 -58.86 -38.69
N VAL A 162 12.46 -58.36 -38.62
CA VAL A 162 11.75 -58.06 -37.38
C VAL A 162 10.32 -58.58 -37.44
N SER A 163 9.89 -59.34 -36.43
CA SER A 163 8.50 -59.81 -36.36
C SER A 163 7.48 -58.67 -36.18
N GLY A 164 6.24 -58.89 -36.62
CA GLY A 164 5.16 -57.93 -36.45
C GLY A 164 4.94 -57.49 -35.00
N ASP A 165 4.99 -58.43 -34.05
CA ASP A 165 4.85 -58.12 -32.61
C ASP A 165 5.94 -57.17 -32.11
N LYS A 166 7.18 -57.35 -32.59
CA LYS A 166 8.32 -56.49 -32.23
C LYS A 166 8.19 -55.11 -32.87
N VAL A 167 7.71 -55.03 -34.12
CA VAL A 167 7.38 -53.75 -34.78
C VAL A 167 6.32 -53.00 -33.98
N GLN A 168 5.20 -53.65 -33.66
CA GLN A 168 4.09 -53.01 -32.95
C GLN A 168 4.49 -52.57 -31.54
N SER A 169 5.22 -53.41 -30.79
CA SER A 169 5.70 -53.07 -29.45
C SER A 169 6.66 -51.88 -29.46
N ALA A 170 7.57 -51.84 -30.43
CA ALA A 170 8.54 -50.76 -30.56
C ALA A 170 7.88 -49.44 -30.98
N ALA A 171 6.88 -49.51 -31.88
CA ALA A 171 6.08 -48.37 -32.30
C ALA A 171 5.28 -47.76 -31.12
N SER A 172 4.62 -48.61 -30.32
CA SER A 172 3.88 -48.19 -29.14
C SER A 172 4.79 -47.56 -28.08
N LEU A 173 5.95 -48.16 -27.80
CA LEU A 173 6.90 -47.63 -26.82
C LEU A 173 7.38 -46.22 -27.20
N LEU A 174 7.76 -46.03 -28.46
CA LEU A 174 8.29 -44.77 -28.95
C LEU A 174 7.22 -43.67 -28.96
N TYR A 175 5.99 -44.02 -29.33
CA TYR A 175 4.83 -43.12 -29.25
C TYR A 175 4.55 -42.67 -27.81
N LEU A 176 4.56 -43.58 -26.85
CA LEU A 176 4.31 -43.26 -25.44
C LEU A 176 5.40 -42.32 -24.87
N ILE A 177 6.68 -42.63 -25.10
CA ILE A 177 7.79 -41.82 -24.62
C ILE A 177 7.74 -40.41 -25.22
N ALA A 178 7.52 -40.32 -26.53
CA ALA A 178 7.50 -39.04 -27.23
C ALA A 178 6.38 -38.13 -26.72
N ASN A 179 5.15 -38.66 -26.63
CA ASN A 179 4.01 -37.86 -26.18
C ASN A 179 4.10 -37.51 -24.70
N TYR A 180 4.67 -38.37 -23.84
CA TYR A 180 4.87 -38.05 -22.43
C TYR A 180 5.81 -36.84 -22.25
N ILE A 181 6.96 -36.85 -22.92
CA ILE A 181 7.97 -35.79 -22.78
C ILE A 181 7.46 -34.47 -23.32
N VAL A 182 6.79 -34.53 -24.47
CA VAL A 182 6.23 -33.36 -25.13
C VAL A 182 5.10 -32.73 -24.30
N ARG A 183 4.24 -33.55 -23.65
CA ARG A 183 3.23 -33.08 -22.69
C ARG A 183 3.85 -32.44 -21.45
N ALA A 184 4.87 -33.07 -20.85
CA ALA A 184 5.56 -32.51 -19.69
C ALA A 184 6.20 -31.13 -20.00
N GLY A 185 6.77 -30.98 -21.19
CA GLY A 185 7.28 -29.70 -21.68
C GLY A 185 6.19 -28.64 -21.85
N TRP A 186 5.05 -29.02 -22.43
CA TRP A 186 3.89 -28.14 -22.60
C TRP A 186 3.33 -27.63 -21.27
N GLU A 187 3.10 -28.53 -20.32
CA GLU A 187 2.59 -28.19 -18.98
C GLU A 187 3.53 -27.23 -18.25
N SER A 188 4.84 -27.46 -18.33
CA SER A 188 5.85 -26.59 -17.73
C SER A 188 5.80 -25.16 -18.29
N ILE A 189 5.70 -25.01 -19.63
CA ILE A 189 5.58 -23.69 -20.27
C ILE A 189 4.27 -23.00 -19.89
N HIS A 190 3.16 -23.75 -19.87
CA HIS A 190 1.87 -23.21 -19.49
C HIS A 190 1.87 -22.71 -18.04
N HIS A 191 2.38 -23.53 -17.12
CA HIS A 191 2.50 -23.19 -15.71
C HIS A 191 3.40 -21.96 -15.51
N LYS A 192 4.53 -21.87 -16.21
CA LYS A 192 5.41 -20.70 -16.16
C LYS A 192 4.70 -19.41 -16.58
N LYS A 193 3.93 -19.44 -17.67
CA LYS A 193 3.14 -18.29 -18.13
C LYS A 193 2.08 -17.87 -17.11
N GLU A 194 1.44 -18.84 -16.48
CA GLU A 194 0.44 -18.56 -15.44
C GLU A 194 1.08 -17.91 -14.21
N LEU A 195 2.24 -18.40 -13.76
CA LEU A 195 3.02 -17.79 -12.67
C LEU A 195 3.46 -16.36 -12.99
N GLU A 196 3.94 -16.11 -14.21
CA GLU A 196 4.31 -14.75 -14.66
C GLU A 196 3.12 -13.78 -14.61
N LEU A 197 1.93 -14.24 -15.03
CA LEU A 197 0.69 -13.45 -14.94
C LEU A 197 0.29 -13.19 -13.49
N GLN A 198 0.33 -14.21 -12.63
CA GLN A 198 0.02 -14.06 -11.20
C GLN A 198 0.97 -13.06 -10.52
N GLN A 199 2.27 -13.14 -10.82
CA GLN A 199 3.27 -12.20 -10.32
C GLN A 199 3.01 -10.77 -10.79
N PHE A 200 2.63 -10.59 -12.06
CA PHE A 200 2.26 -9.28 -12.59
C PHE A 200 1.06 -8.68 -11.83
N LEU A 201 -0.03 -9.43 -11.66
CA LEU A 201 -1.23 -8.98 -10.95
C LEU A 201 -0.95 -8.67 -9.48
N LEU A 202 -0.15 -9.49 -8.80
CA LEU A 202 0.25 -9.26 -7.41
C LEU A 202 1.04 -7.95 -7.26
N ASN A 203 2.00 -7.68 -8.16
CA ASN A 203 2.79 -6.46 -8.13
C ASN A 203 1.93 -5.21 -8.36
N GLU A 204 0.95 -5.28 -9.26
CA GLU A 204 0.01 -4.19 -9.52
C GLU A 204 -0.87 -3.90 -8.29
N GLU A 205 -1.38 -4.93 -7.63
CA GLU A 205 -2.17 -4.80 -6.39
C GLU A 205 -1.34 -4.20 -5.24
N ILE A 206 -0.08 -4.66 -5.05
CA ILE A 206 0.83 -4.11 -4.04
C ILE A 206 1.05 -2.61 -4.25
N GLN A 207 1.30 -2.19 -5.50
CA GLN A 207 1.50 -0.78 -5.81
C GLN A 207 0.24 0.05 -5.55
N THR A 208 -0.92 -0.49 -5.92
CA THR A 208 -2.21 0.17 -5.68
C THR A 208 -2.43 0.41 -4.18
N ARG A 209 -2.16 -0.59 -3.34
CA ARG A 209 -2.26 -0.46 -1.88
C ARG A 209 -1.28 0.56 -1.30
N LYS A 210 -0.01 0.53 -1.71
CA LYS A 210 0.99 1.52 -1.28
C LYS A 210 0.54 2.95 -1.57
N ASN A 211 0.05 3.20 -2.78
CA ASN A 211 -0.44 4.53 -3.18
C ASN A 211 -1.65 4.98 -2.34
N LEU A 212 -2.55 4.06 -1.97
CA LEU A 212 -3.69 4.35 -1.09
C LEU A 212 -3.25 4.66 0.34
N GLU A 213 -2.30 3.89 0.89
CA GLU A 213 -1.72 4.13 2.22
C GLU A 213 -1.01 5.49 2.30
N GLU A 214 -0.23 5.86 1.29
CA GLU A 214 0.44 7.16 1.24
C GLU A 214 -0.57 8.33 1.21
N LYS A 215 -1.64 8.20 0.41
CA LYS A 215 -2.72 9.20 0.37
C LYS A 215 -3.43 9.32 1.71
N LEU A 216 -3.78 8.19 2.34
CA LEU A 216 -4.44 8.18 3.65
C LEU A 216 -3.58 8.84 4.73
N ASN A 217 -2.28 8.52 4.76
CA ASN A 217 -1.33 9.09 5.72
C ASN A 217 -1.15 10.60 5.54
N SER A 218 -1.05 11.10 4.30
CA SER A 218 -0.92 12.54 4.05
C SER A 218 -2.16 13.33 4.47
N GLN A 219 -3.36 12.76 4.29
CA GLN A 219 -4.62 13.39 4.69
C GLN A 219 -4.80 13.40 6.22
N SER A 220 -4.43 12.31 6.90
CA SER A 220 -4.40 12.21 8.36
C SER A 220 -3.44 13.25 8.98
N LEU A 221 -2.23 13.40 8.43
CA LEU A 221 -1.25 14.36 8.94
C LEU A 221 -1.73 15.82 8.83
N ASN A 222 -2.36 16.19 7.71
CA ASN A 222 -2.91 17.53 7.53
C ASN A 222 -4.02 17.84 8.54
N PHE A 223 -4.91 16.88 8.79
CA PHE A 223 -6.01 17.05 9.74
C PHE A 223 -5.51 17.19 11.20
N PHE A 224 -4.43 16.48 11.55
CA PHE A 224 -3.80 16.60 12.86
C PHE A 224 -3.24 18.00 13.10
N LEU A 225 -2.53 18.57 12.11
CA LEU A 225 -1.97 19.93 12.20
C LEU A 225 -3.04 21.02 12.29
N GLU A 226 -4.19 20.85 11.64
CA GLU A 226 -5.33 21.78 11.78
C GLU A 226 -5.91 21.76 13.20
N LYS A 227 -6.08 20.57 13.78
CA LYS A 227 -6.55 20.42 15.17
C LYS A 227 -5.56 20.98 16.18
N GLU A 228 -4.26 20.82 15.94
CA GLU A 228 -3.20 21.42 16.75
C GLU A 228 -3.33 22.95 16.80
N LYS A 229 -3.44 23.60 15.63
CA LYS A 229 -3.67 25.05 15.54
C LYS A 229 -4.95 25.48 16.24
N ALA A 230 -6.02 24.70 16.09
CA ALA A 230 -7.28 24.97 16.77
C ALA A 230 -7.13 24.89 18.30
N LEU A 231 -6.44 23.87 18.83
CA LEU A 231 -6.17 23.71 20.26
C LEU A 231 -5.39 24.91 20.81
N ILE A 232 -4.30 25.30 20.15
CA ILE A 232 -3.50 26.48 20.53
C ILE A 232 -4.37 27.74 20.55
N GLY A 233 -5.21 27.94 19.53
CA GLY A 233 -6.13 29.08 19.46
C GLY A 233 -7.11 29.12 20.62
N LYS A 234 -7.69 27.98 21.03
CA LYS A 234 -8.61 27.92 22.17
C LYS A 234 -7.92 28.15 23.51
N ILE A 235 -6.68 27.69 23.67
CA ILE A 235 -5.87 27.99 24.86
C ILE A 235 -5.64 29.50 24.98
N LYS A 236 -5.23 30.15 23.90
CA LYS A 236 -5.01 31.61 23.87
C LYS A 236 -6.27 32.42 24.18
N LEU A 237 -7.43 31.93 23.75
CA LEU A 237 -8.74 32.53 24.03
C LEU A 237 -9.31 32.15 25.42
N ASN A 238 -8.59 31.33 26.20
CA ASN A 238 -9.05 30.78 27.48
C ASN A 238 -10.39 30.02 27.40
N ASP A 239 -10.70 29.43 26.24
CA ASP A 239 -11.89 28.59 26.04
C ASP A 239 -11.60 27.15 26.49
N LEU A 240 -11.54 26.98 27.82
CA LEU A 240 -11.16 25.71 28.45
C LEU A 240 -12.08 24.53 28.07
N LYS A 241 -13.34 24.80 27.73
CA LYS A 241 -14.31 23.77 27.31
C LYS A 241 -13.94 23.25 25.92
N GLN A 242 -13.67 24.12 24.97
CA GLN A 242 -13.25 23.70 23.63
C GLN A 242 -11.85 23.10 23.62
N CYS A 243 -10.92 23.59 24.44
CA CYS A 243 -9.60 22.95 24.62
C CYS A 243 -9.75 21.48 24.98
N ARG A 244 -10.59 21.18 25.98
CA ARG A 244 -10.86 19.81 26.42
C ARG A 244 -11.43 18.94 25.30
N GLN A 245 -12.37 19.47 24.53
CA GLN A 245 -12.99 18.73 23.43
C GLN A 245 -11.99 18.40 22.33
N ILE A 246 -11.20 19.39 21.88
CA ILE A 246 -10.21 19.20 20.81
C ILE A 246 -9.12 18.22 21.26
N PHE A 247 -8.60 18.37 22.48
CA PHE A 247 -7.58 17.47 23.02
C PHE A 247 -8.07 16.02 23.07
N LYS A 248 -9.29 15.78 23.56
CA LYS A 248 -9.88 14.42 23.60
C LYS A 248 -10.04 13.81 22.21
N VAL A 249 -10.46 14.60 21.22
CA VAL A 249 -10.55 14.16 19.83
C VAL A 249 -9.16 13.77 19.31
N MET A 250 -8.14 14.62 19.50
CA MET A 250 -6.77 14.32 19.07
C MET A 250 -6.20 13.06 19.73
N VAL A 251 -6.46 12.84 21.03
CA VAL A 251 -6.07 11.60 21.73
C VAL A 251 -6.75 10.38 21.11
N SER A 252 -8.06 10.48 20.80
CA SER A 252 -8.80 9.40 20.14
C SER A 252 -8.24 9.08 18.76
N ASP A 253 -7.91 10.11 17.97
CA ASP A 253 -7.30 9.93 16.64
C ASP A 253 -5.96 9.20 16.77
N ILE A 254 -5.08 9.65 17.68
CA ILE A 254 -3.78 9.02 17.96
C ILE A 254 -3.92 7.52 18.27
N PHE A 255 -4.90 7.15 19.11
CA PHE A 255 -5.14 5.74 19.44
C PHE A 255 -5.60 4.93 18.23
N SER A 256 -6.49 5.50 17.40
CA SER A 256 -7.01 4.83 16.20
C SER A 256 -5.94 4.63 15.12
N GLU A 257 -5.10 5.64 14.87
CA GLU A 257 -4.12 5.64 13.79
C GLU A 257 -2.85 4.86 14.13
N SER A 258 -2.53 4.68 15.42
CA SER A 258 -1.30 4.01 15.85
C SER A 258 -1.38 2.48 15.86
N HIS A 259 -2.52 1.89 15.49
CA HIS A 259 -2.72 0.43 15.37
C HIS A 259 -2.25 -0.38 16.59
N GLY A 260 -2.45 0.15 17.80
CA GLY A 260 -2.07 -0.51 19.06
C GLY A 260 -0.57 -0.50 19.39
N LYS A 261 0.27 0.18 18.60
CA LYS A 261 1.71 0.31 18.88
C LYS A 261 1.94 1.27 20.04
N ILE A 262 2.00 0.75 21.27
CA ILE A 262 2.10 1.50 22.53
C ILE A 262 3.21 2.56 22.50
N GLN A 263 4.39 2.24 22.00
CA GLN A 263 5.51 3.20 21.97
C GLN A 263 5.25 4.40 21.04
N ILE A 264 4.58 4.17 19.91
CA ILE A 264 4.19 5.25 18.99
C ILE A 264 3.13 6.13 19.66
N ILE A 265 2.14 5.51 20.30
CA ILE A 265 1.09 6.23 21.05
C ILE A 265 1.72 7.14 22.12
N LYS A 266 2.64 6.61 22.93
CA LYS A 266 3.35 7.41 23.96
C LYS A 266 4.05 8.62 23.34
N GLY A 267 4.81 8.43 22.26
CA GLY A 267 5.49 9.52 21.56
C GLY A 267 4.52 10.62 21.11
N ARG A 268 3.42 10.23 20.45
CA ARG A 268 2.42 11.17 19.91
C ARG A 268 1.64 11.92 21.00
N ILE A 269 1.30 11.25 22.10
CA ILE A 269 0.65 11.90 23.24
C ILE A 269 1.62 12.88 23.90
N PHE A 270 2.90 12.53 24.03
CA PHE A 270 3.91 13.44 24.56
C PHE A 270 4.07 14.69 23.69
N GLU A 271 4.13 14.55 22.36
CA GLU A 271 4.14 15.69 21.43
C GLU A 271 2.93 16.61 21.63
N LEU A 272 1.72 16.05 21.72
CA LEU A 272 0.50 16.80 21.95
C LEU A 272 0.55 17.60 23.28
N VAL A 273 1.08 16.99 24.34
CA VAL A 273 1.27 17.67 25.64
C VAL A 273 2.31 18.77 25.55
N VAL A 274 3.39 18.59 24.78
CA VAL A 274 4.40 19.63 24.54
C VAL A 274 3.78 20.85 23.83
N VAL A 275 2.90 20.63 22.84
CA VAL A 275 2.18 21.73 22.18
C VAL A 275 1.32 22.50 23.18
N MET A 276 0.51 21.79 23.97
CA MET A 276 -0.36 22.40 24.98
C MET A 276 0.44 23.16 26.04
N SER A 277 1.55 22.57 26.50
CA SER A 277 2.49 23.18 27.44
C SER A 277 3.00 24.53 26.93
N ARG A 278 3.51 24.57 25.70
CA ARG A 278 4.02 25.82 25.08
C ARG A 278 2.92 26.86 24.93
N ALA A 279 1.75 26.46 24.44
CA ALA A 279 0.61 27.36 24.32
C ALA A 279 0.16 27.92 25.69
N SER A 280 0.21 27.12 26.76
CA SER A 280 -0.13 27.56 28.11
C SER A 280 0.85 28.59 28.65
N VAL A 281 2.15 28.41 28.40
CA VAL A 281 3.19 29.36 28.80
C VAL A 281 2.98 30.71 28.10
N GLU A 282 2.58 30.70 26.83
CA GLU A 282 2.23 31.93 26.10
C GLU A 282 1.03 32.69 26.72
N THR A 283 0.13 32.00 27.44
CA THR A 283 -0.95 32.65 28.20
C THR A 283 -0.49 33.23 29.55
N GLY A 284 0.75 32.93 29.94
CA GLY A 284 1.42 33.41 31.14
C GLY A 284 1.55 32.37 32.25
N VAL A 285 1.31 31.09 31.98
CA VAL A 285 1.65 30.02 32.94
C VAL A 285 3.16 30.01 33.18
N ASP A 286 3.58 29.82 34.43
CA ASP A 286 4.99 29.79 34.82
C ASP A 286 5.77 28.68 34.06
N PRO A 287 6.82 29.01 33.30
CA PRO A 287 7.64 28.04 32.58
C PRO A 287 8.22 26.94 33.47
N GLU A 288 8.69 27.28 34.68
CA GLU A 288 9.28 26.27 35.58
C GLU A 288 8.23 25.26 36.03
N LYS A 289 7.02 25.74 36.35
CA LYS A 289 5.88 24.88 36.68
C LYS A 289 5.46 24.01 35.51
N SER A 290 5.42 24.55 34.30
CA SER A 290 5.10 23.76 33.09
C SER A 290 6.13 22.66 32.82
N ILE A 291 7.43 22.94 33.02
CA ILE A 291 8.49 21.93 32.90
C ILE A 291 8.29 20.80 33.92
N ARG A 292 7.98 21.13 35.18
CA ARG A 292 7.71 20.11 36.22
C ARG A 292 6.49 19.24 35.87
N LEU A 293 5.40 19.85 35.39
CA LEU A 293 4.22 19.11 34.92
C LEU A 293 4.58 18.12 33.82
N ASN A 294 5.37 18.55 32.83
CA ASN A 294 5.80 17.68 31.73
C ASN A 294 6.73 16.55 32.20
N ALA A 295 7.64 16.83 33.13
CA ALA A 295 8.55 15.82 33.68
C ALA A 295 7.78 14.72 34.44
N ASN A 296 6.82 15.11 35.29
CA ASN A 296 5.96 14.17 36.00
C ASN A 296 5.12 13.34 35.03
N PHE A 297 4.52 14.00 34.03
CA PHE A 297 3.75 13.32 33.00
C PHE A 297 4.60 12.33 32.20
N MET A 298 5.84 12.68 31.84
CA MET A 298 6.75 11.79 31.13
C MET A 298 7.04 10.52 31.95
N GLN A 299 7.23 10.65 33.26
CA GLN A 299 7.43 9.50 34.15
C GLN A 299 6.19 8.60 34.21
N GLU A 300 4.99 9.18 34.36
CA GLU A 300 3.72 8.46 34.36
C GLU A 300 3.50 7.73 33.02
N LEU A 301 3.74 8.41 31.91
CA LEU A 301 3.59 7.87 30.57
C LEU A 301 4.58 6.72 30.29
N ASN A 302 5.82 6.83 30.77
CA ASN A 302 6.80 5.74 30.67
C ASN A 302 6.35 4.48 31.42
N ASN A 303 5.69 4.65 32.56
CA ASN A 303 5.18 3.55 33.39
C ASN A 303 3.81 3.01 32.96
N ALA A 304 3.16 3.59 31.95
CA ALA A 304 1.91 3.08 31.40
C ALA A 304 2.17 1.88 30.44
N TYR A 305 1.49 0.76 30.63
CA TYR A 305 1.62 -0.46 29.82
C TYR A 305 0.36 -0.77 29.00
N SER A 306 -0.67 0.06 29.11
CA SER A 306 -1.93 -0.08 28.38
C SER A 306 -2.44 1.24 27.82
N ILE A 307 -3.31 1.15 26.80
CA ILE A 307 -4.00 2.32 26.22
C ILE A 307 -4.83 3.04 27.29
N ILE A 308 -5.43 2.28 28.20
CA ILE A 308 -6.25 2.82 29.29
C ILE A 308 -5.40 3.69 30.22
N GLU A 309 -4.24 3.21 30.66
CA GLU A 309 -3.32 3.96 31.51
C GLU A 309 -2.77 5.21 30.80
N ILE A 310 -2.43 5.10 29.51
CA ILE A 310 -2.00 6.26 28.72
C ILE A 310 -3.11 7.31 28.63
N ASN A 311 -4.36 6.89 28.39
CA ASN A 311 -5.50 7.80 28.32
C ASN A 311 -5.79 8.47 29.67
N MET A 312 -5.61 7.74 30.78
CA MET A 312 -5.71 8.31 32.13
C MET A 312 -4.64 9.38 32.33
N ALA A 313 -3.36 9.08 32.03
CA ALA A 313 -2.27 10.05 32.15
C ALA A 313 -2.51 11.29 31.28
N ALA A 314 -2.94 11.10 30.02
CA ALA A 314 -3.25 12.19 29.09
C ALA A 314 -4.42 13.07 29.58
N SER A 315 -5.44 12.46 30.19
CA SER A 315 -6.56 13.18 30.78
C SER A 315 -6.12 13.96 32.03
N SER A 316 -5.33 13.34 32.91
CA SER A 316 -4.80 13.98 34.13
C SER A 316 -3.96 15.22 33.81
N ILE A 317 -3.02 15.12 32.87
CA ILE A 317 -2.16 16.26 32.51
C ILE A 317 -2.95 17.39 31.85
N LEU A 318 -3.98 17.08 31.05
CA LEU A 318 -4.89 18.08 30.50
C LEU A 318 -5.57 18.88 31.61
N GLU A 319 -6.14 18.21 32.63
CA GLU A 319 -6.81 18.90 33.73
C GLU A 319 -5.87 19.82 34.50
N LEU A 320 -4.64 19.37 34.77
CA LEU A 320 -3.61 20.18 35.43
C LEU A 320 -3.31 21.46 34.63
N TYR A 321 -3.11 21.35 33.31
CA TYR A 321 -2.87 22.53 32.48
C TYR A 321 -4.08 23.47 32.39
N LEU A 322 -5.30 22.95 32.28
CA LEU A 322 -6.51 23.78 32.28
C LEU A 322 -6.69 24.53 33.62
N GLU A 323 -6.30 23.92 34.73
CA GLU A 323 -6.29 24.56 36.04
C GLU A 323 -5.25 25.69 36.12
N GLU A 324 -4.02 25.47 35.63
CA GLU A 324 -2.99 26.50 35.60
C GLU A 324 -3.40 27.72 34.76
N ILE A 325 -3.94 27.49 33.57
CA ILE A 325 -4.43 28.57 32.69
C ILE A 325 -5.53 29.36 33.40
N ARG A 326 -6.47 28.67 34.06
CA ARG A 326 -7.54 29.30 34.84
C ARG A 326 -6.98 30.14 35.99
N ASN A 327 -6.03 29.60 36.74
CA ASN A 327 -5.42 30.28 37.89
C ASN A 327 -4.67 31.54 37.44
N GLN A 328 -3.97 31.48 36.30
CA GLN A 328 -3.28 32.63 35.75
C GLN A 328 -4.24 33.73 35.28
N SER A 329 -5.37 33.37 34.67
CA SER A 329 -6.42 34.32 34.31
C SER A 329 -7.01 35.01 35.55
N LYS A 330 -7.29 34.26 36.63
CA LYS A 330 -7.75 34.82 37.89
C LYS A 330 -6.74 35.78 38.53
N LEU A 331 -5.44 35.43 38.50
CA LEU A 331 -4.38 36.28 39.02
C LEU A 331 -4.30 37.61 38.26
N LYS A 332 -4.32 37.57 36.92
CA LYS A 332 -4.36 38.78 36.08
C LYS A 332 -5.55 39.67 36.43
N ASN A 333 -6.76 39.09 36.50
CA ASN A 333 -7.97 39.84 36.87
C ASN A 333 -7.87 40.48 38.26
N ARG A 334 -7.31 39.76 39.25
CA ARG A 334 -7.10 40.31 40.60
C ARG A 334 -6.15 41.51 40.58
N ILE A 335 -5.02 41.42 39.87
CA ILE A 335 -4.06 42.53 39.75
C ILE A 335 -4.72 43.74 39.09
N THR A 336 -5.46 43.53 37.99
CA THR A 336 -6.20 44.60 37.31
C THR A 336 -7.21 45.26 38.25
N ILE A 337 -7.96 44.49 39.04
CA ILE A 337 -8.96 45.03 39.96
C ILE A 337 -8.32 45.82 41.10
N GLU A 338 -7.21 45.35 41.67
CA GLU A 338 -6.50 46.12 42.69
C GLU A 338 -5.91 47.42 42.10
N GLY A 339 -5.44 47.40 40.85
CA GLY A 339 -5.04 48.60 40.11
C GLY A 339 -6.19 49.60 39.93
N LEU A 340 -7.36 49.12 39.50
CA LEU A 340 -8.59 49.93 39.37
C LEU A 340 -9.00 50.54 40.71
N LYS A 341 -9.04 49.74 41.79
CA LYS A 341 -9.36 50.24 43.14
C LYS A 341 -8.37 51.31 43.60
N GLY A 342 -7.08 51.10 43.37
CA GLY A 342 -6.03 52.06 43.69
C GLY A 342 -6.21 53.38 42.93
N PHE A 343 -6.46 53.32 41.63
CA PHE A 343 -6.70 54.50 40.80
C PHE A 343 -7.93 55.28 41.27
N ILE A 344 -9.05 54.60 41.55
CA ILE A 344 -10.28 55.22 42.08
C ILE A 344 -10.01 55.89 43.42
N ARG A 345 -9.31 55.23 44.35
CA ARG A 345 -8.98 55.81 45.67
C ARG A 345 -8.07 57.04 45.58
N ASN A 346 -7.23 57.13 44.56
CA ASN A 346 -6.34 58.29 44.37
C ASN A 346 -7.00 59.43 43.59
N ASN A 347 -8.11 59.18 42.90
CA ASN A 347 -8.75 60.16 42.01
C ASN A 347 -10.25 60.36 42.28
N TYR A 348 -10.81 59.83 43.37
CA TYR A 348 -12.26 59.89 43.64
C TYR A 348 -12.81 61.32 43.65
N GLN A 349 -11.99 62.34 43.94
CA GLN A 349 -12.40 63.74 43.97
C GLN A 349 -12.78 64.27 42.58
N LYS A 350 -12.36 63.60 41.51
CA LYS A 350 -12.72 63.93 40.12
C LYS A 350 -13.99 63.18 39.74
N ASN A 351 -14.83 63.78 38.89
CA ASN A 351 -15.94 63.07 38.27
C ASN A 351 -15.42 62.29 37.08
N MET A 352 -15.00 61.04 37.33
CA MET A 352 -14.50 60.13 36.31
C MET A 352 -15.63 59.28 35.71
N THR A 353 -15.54 59.05 34.42
CA THR A 353 -16.35 58.13 33.64
C THR A 353 -15.77 56.70 33.73
N LEU A 354 -16.56 55.69 33.31
CA LEU A 354 -16.06 54.32 33.24
C LEU A 354 -14.91 54.20 32.23
N GLU A 355 -14.99 54.98 31.16
CA GLU A 355 -13.98 55.11 30.11
C GLU A 355 -12.62 55.54 30.69
N GLU A 356 -12.60 56.64 31.44
CA GLU A 356 -11.36 57.16 32.05
C GLU A 356 -10.76 56.18 33.08
N ILE A 357 -11.61 55.44 33.80
CA ILE A 357 -11.15 54.43 34.77
C ILE A 357 -10.60 53.19 34.04
N ALA A 358 -11.20 52.80 32.91
CA ALA A 358 -10.72 51.66 32.13
C ALA A 358 -9.39 51.97 31.42
N ASP A 359 -9.22 53.20 30.95
CA ASP A 359 -7.98 53.70 30.34
C ASP A 359 -6.81 53.68 31.33
N SER A 360 -7.04 53.86 32.64
CA SER A 360 -5.97 53.82 33.65
C SER A 360 -5.27 52.46 33.75
N VAL A 361 -5.91 51.40 33.25
CA VAL A 361 -5.37 50.04 33.19
C VAL A 361 -5.24 49.54 31.74
N TYR A 362 -5.39 50.42 30.75
CA TYR A 362 -5.30 50.14 29.31
C TYR A 362 -6.26 49.02 28.84
N LEU A 363 -7.49 49.00 29.37
CA LEU A 363 -8.50 47.99 29.04
C LEU A 363 -9.80 48.63 28.56
N SER A 364 -10.62 47.85 27.85
CA SER A 364 -11.92 48.35 27.40
C SER A 364 -12.91 48.51 28.57
N PRO A 365 -13.81 49.51 28.51
CA PRO A 365 -14.86 49.71 29.52
C PRO A 365 -15.73 48.45 29.74
N PHE A 366 -16.03 47.72 28.66
CA PHE A 366 -16.81 46.48 28.72
C PHE A 366 -16.11 45.40 29.53
N TYR A 367 -14.82 45.15 29.26
CA TYR A 367 -14.04 44.13 29.97
C TYR A 367 -13.89 44.49 31.45
N VAL A 368 -13.56 45.75 31.74
CA VAL A 368 -13.45 46.27 33.11
C VAL A 368 -14.77 46.12 33.87
N SER A 369 -15.90 46.50 33.27
CA SER A 369 -17.23 46.34 33.89
C SER A 369 -17.54 44.88 34.22
N HIS A 370 -17.23 43.96 33.29
CA HIS A 370 -17.46 42.53 33.47
C HIS A 370 -16.62 41.95 34.62
N ILE A 371 -15.28 42.10 34.57
CA ILE A 371 -14.39 41.51 35.58
C ILE A 371 -14.59 42.14 36.97
N PHE A 372 -14.87 43.45 37.03
CA PHE A 372 -15.05 44.14 38.30
C PHE A 372 -16.35 43.73 38.97
N LYS A 373 -17.45 43.61 38.19
CA LYS A 373 -18.73 43.13 38.70
C LYS A 373 -18.66 41.67 39.16
N GLU A 374 -18.00 40.81 38.40
CA GLU A 374 -17.80 39.40 38.77
C GLU A 374 -17.01 39.26 40.09
N SER A 375 -15.98 40.09 40.28
CA SER A 375 -15.11 40.00 41.45
C SER A 375 -15.61 40.73 42.68
N GLN A 376 -16.24 41.90 42.52
CA GLN A 376 -16.63 42.79 43.63
C GLN A 376 -18.14 42.75 43.90
N ASN A 377 -18.91 42.04 43.07
CA ASN A 377 -20.36 41.98 43.13
C ASN A 377 -21.04 43.37 43.09
N MET A 378 -20.36 44.35 42.47
CA MET A 378 -20.84 45.72 42.25
C MET A 378 -20.14 46.32 41.02
N THR A 379 -20.75 47.31 40.41
CA THR A 379 -20.17 48.06 39.30
C THR A 379 -19.03 48.97 39.75
N VAL A 380 -18.17 49.37 38.81
CA VAL A 380 -17.08 50.33 39.05
C VAL A 380 -17.61 51.66 39.58
N MET A 381 -18.74 52.15 39.05
CA MET A 381 -19.35 53.41 39.46
C MET A 381 -19.97 53.34 40.85
N GLU A 382 -20.57 52.20 41.22
CA GLU A 382 -21.03 51.95 42.60
C GLU A 382 -19.86 51.92 43.58
N TYR A 383 -18.74 51.29 43.20
CA TYR A 383 -17.53 51.30 44.02
C TYR A 383 -16.95 52.71 44.20
N MET A 384 -16.88 53.52 43.14
CA MET A 384 -16.45 54.91 43.25
C MET A 384 -17.37 55.72 44.17
N THR A 385 -18.68 55.53 44.06
CA THR A 385 -19.66 56.16 44.95
C THR A 385 -19.43 55.76 46.41
N LYS A 386 -19.19 54.47 46.66
CA LYS A 386 -18.85 53.95 47.98
C LYS A 386 -17.60 54.61 48.56
N VAL A 387 -16.52 54.73 47.77
CA VAL A 387 -15.28 55.42 48.19
C VAL A 387 -15.57 56.88 48.56
N LYS A 388 -16.34 57.62 47.75
CA LYS A 388 -16.74 59.00 48.07
C LYS A 388 -17.51 59.10 49.38
N LEU A 389 -18.45 58.18 49.63
CA LEU A 389 -19.25 58.18 50.86
C LEU A 389 -18.43 57.82 52.10
N ASP A 390 -17.49 56.89 51.98
CA ASP A 390 -16.59 56.55 53.07
C ASP A 390 -15.69 57.73 53.47
N GLU A 391 -15.20 58.50 52.50
CA GLU A 391 -14.48 59.76 52.77
C GLU A 391 -15.41 60.85 53.33
N ALA A 392 -16.64 60.96 52.82
CA ALA A 392 -17.65 61.88 53.36
C ALA A 392 -17.90 61.63 54.87
N LYS A 393 -18.08 60.36 55.25
CA LYS A 393 -18.28 59.96 56.65
C LYS A 393 -17.10 60.39 57.53
N LYS A 394 -15.85 60.24 57.04
CA LYS A 394 -14.65 60.73 57.75
C LYS A 394 -14.66 62.25 57.93
N MET A 395 -15.03 63.01 56.89
CA MET A 395 -15.09 64.48 56.97
C MET A 395 -16.22 64.98 57.89
N LEU A 396 -17.34 64.24 57.96
CA LEU A 396 -18.49 64.59 58.80
C LEU A 396 -18.19 64.54 60.31
N HIS A 397 -17.17 63.77 60.74
CA HIS A 397 -16.71 63.76 62.14
C HIS A 397 -16.09 65.08 62.58
N ASN A 398 -15.59 65.91 61.66
CA ASN A 398 -15.05 67.22 61.99
C ASN A 398 -16.12 68.30 61.75
N PRO A 399 -16.70 68.88 62.81
CA PRO A 399 -17.80 69.85 62.69
C PRO A 399 -17.39 71.16 61.99
N ARG A 400 -16.08 71.39 61.77
CA ARG A 400 -15.60 72.57 61.03
C ARG A 400 -15.88 72.50 59.53
N PHE A 401 -16.04 71.32 58.94
CA PHE A 401 -16.38 71.21 57.53
C PHE A 401 -17.87 71.47 57.30
N LYS A 402 -18.22 72.42 56.44
CA LYS A 402 -19.62 72.60 56.01
C LYS A 402 -20.03 71.49 55.05
N ILE A 403 -21.32 71.14 55.01
CA ILE A 403 -21.82 70.08 54.11
C ILE A 403 -21.52 70.40 52.64
N GLU A 404 -21.59 71.68 52.25
CA GLU A 404 -21.23 72.18 50.93
C GLU A 404 -19.73 72.00 50.62
N GLU A 405 -18.86 72.22 51.59
CA GLU A 405 -17.41 72.00 51.46
C GLU A 405 -17.08 70.52 51.31
N ILE A 406 -17.77 69.65 52.06
CA ILE A 406 -17.63 68.19 51.92
C ILE A 406 -18.06 67.75 50.52
N ALA A 407 -19.22 68.24 50.04
CA ALA A 407 -19.70 67.92 48.70
C ALA A 407 -18.69 68.34 47.63
N SER A 408 -18.15 69.57 47.72
CA SER A 408 -17.14 70.08 46.80
C SER A 408 -15.85 69.26 46.84
N ASN A 409 -15.37 68.88 48.03
CA ASN A 409 -14.15 68.06 48.20
C ASN A 409 -14.29 66.65 47.63
N LEU A 410 -15.51 66.14 47.50
CA LEU A 410 -15.82 64.83 46.90
C LEU A 410 -16.13 64.92 45.39
N GLY A 411 -16.00 66.10 44.79
CA GLY A 411 -16.23 66.34 43.37
C GLY A 411 -17.71 66.52 42.99
N TYR A 412 -18.61 66.73 43.95
CA TYR A 412 -20.00 67.06 43.64
C TYR A 412 -20.14 68.57 43.42
N THR A 413 -20.77 68.97 42.32
CA THR A 413 -21.05 70.37 42.00
C THR A 413 -22.25 70.95 42.76
N ASP A 414 -23.11 70.09 43.31
CA ASP A 414 -24.31 70.45 44.05
C ASP A 414 -24.39 69.67 45.38
N GLY A 415 -24.38 70.40 46.50
CA GLY A 415 -24.54 69.84 47.85
C GLY A 415 -25.89 69.17 48.09
N SER A 416 -26.94 69.58 47.38
CA SER A 416 -28.26 68.95 47.40
C SER A 416 -28.22 67.57 46.73
N TYR A 417 -27.53 67.46 45.60
CA TYR A 417 -27.31 66.19 44.92
C TYR A 417 -26.49 65.23 45.78
N PHE A 418 -25.38 65.70 46.38
CA PHE A 418 -24.62 64.91 47.36
C PHE A 418 -25.50 64.40 48.51
N SER A 419 -26.33 65.27 49.09
CA SER A 419 -27.22 64.89 50.20
C SER A 419 -28.24 63.81 49.81
N LYS A 420 -28.75 63.85 48.56
CA LYS A 420 -29.61 62.79 48.00
C LYS A 420 -28.84 61.47 47.82
N VAL A 421 -27.62 61.52 47.28
CA VAL A 421 -26.78 60.32 47.09
C VAL A 421 -26.41 59.70 48.43
N PHE A 422 -26.02 60.50 49.42
CA PHE A 422 -25.70 60.05 50.77
C PHE A 422 -26.91 59.39 51.43
N ARG A 423 -28.08 60.06 51.42
CA ARG A 423 -29.33 59.49 51.97
C ARG A 423 -29.75 58.19 51.31
N ARG A 424 -29.58 58.08 49.98
CA ARG A 424 -29.92 56.86 49.24
C ARG A 424 -29.07 55.65 49.69
N ASN A 425 -27.80 55.87 50.02
CA ASN A 425 -26.88 54.79 50.34
C ASN A 425 -26.80 54.50 51.85
N GLU A 426 -26.91 55.52 52.71
CA GLU A 426 -26.73 55.41 54.16
C GLU A 426 -28.07 55.51 54.94
N GLY A 427 -29.20 55.77 54.26
CA GLY A 427 -30.53 55.85 54.86
C GLY A 427 -30.88 57.18 55.53
N MET A 428 -29.91 58.07 55.76
CA MET A 428 -30.08 59.37 56.43
C MET A 428 -29.32 60.49 55.71
N THR A 429 -29.68 61.75 55.93
CA THR A 429 -28.95 62.88 55.32
C THR A 429 -27.56 63.08 55.96
N PRO A 430 -26.59 63.71 55.27
CA PRO A 430 -25.29 64.05 55.86
C PRO A 430 -25.41 64.83 57.20
N THR A 431 -26.38 65.73 57.29
CA THR A 431 -26.66 66.50 58.52
C THR A 431 -27.21 65.60 59.63
N GLN A 432 -28.14 64.70 59.31
CA GLN A 432 -28.67 63.72 60.28
C GLN A 432 -27.56 62.78 60.76
N PHE A 433 -26.72 62.30 59.84
CA PHE A 433 -25.56 61.48 60.16
C PHE A 433 -24.62 62.21 61.11
N ARG A 434 -24.29 63.48 60.84
CA ARG A 434 -23.47 64.31 61.73
C ARG A 434 -24.06 64.48 63.13
N HIS A 435 -25.38 64.63 63.25
CA HIS A 435 -26.03 64.73 64.56
C HIS A 435 -26.07 63.39 65.32
N SER A 436 -25.86 62.27 64.62
CA SER A 436 -25.77 60.94 65.22
C SER A 436 -24.34 60.50 65.58
N LEU A 437 -23.33 61.29 65.19
CA LEU A 437 -21.93 61.15 65.62
C LEU A 437 -21.71 61.83 66.97
#